data_AF-A0A1Q7YRD0-F1
#
_entry.id   AF-A0A1Q7YRD0-F1
#
_cell.length_a   1.000
_cell.length_b   1.000
_cell.length_c   1.000
_cell.angle_alpha   90.00
_cell.angle_beta   90.00
_cell.angle_gamma   90.00
#
_symmetry.space_group_name_H-M   'P 1'
#
loop_
_entity.id
_entity.type
_entity.pdbx_description
1 polymer ?
#
loop_
_entity_poly.entity_id
_entity_poly.type
_entity_poly.pdbx_seq_one_letter_code
_entity_poly.pdbx_strand_id
1 'polypeptide(L)'
;MRKETMVAGLMLVGLLVSSAVWSGPYQDKDRAELAKAVAGAKVSLEQGLSASAREGKPISAKFEIEESKFQLSVYTAKGDKFSEVIVDHNRGNVAKTEPITSGEDLPAAKAQSEAMSKAKQSLRATLAKVLKGNPGFRAVSIFPALKDGHPVAEVTLVMGDQWKTVSEKLD
;
A
#
# COMPACT_ATOMS: atom_id res chain seq x y z
N MET A 1 16.32 -9.70 -33.63
CA MET A 1 16.28 -9.62 -32.15
C MET A 1 15.28 -8.54 -31.77
N ARG A 2 14.07 -8.92 -31.35
CA ARG A 2 13.00 -7.98 -31.01
C ARG A 2 13.28 -7.43 -29.61
N LYS A 3 13.40 -6.11 -29.53
CA LYS A 3 13.56 -5.36 -28.28
C LYS A 3 12.13 -5.18 -27.76
N GLU A 4 11.71 -6.03 -26.83
CA GLU A 4 10.41 -5.85 -26.18
C GLU A 4 10.56 -4.71 -25.18
N THR A 5 10.20 -3.52 -25.63
CA THR A 5 10.05 -2.33 -24.79
C THR A 5 8.81 -2.58 -23.92
N MET A 6 9.01 -3.10 -22.71
CA MET A 6 7.93 -3.24 -21.73
C MET A 6 7.59 -1.83 -21.23
N VAL A 7 6.50 -1.29 -21.76
CA VAL A 7 5.89 -0.04 -21.27
C VAL A 7 5.33 -0.36 -19.89
N ALA A 8 5.88 0.27 -18.85
CA ALA A 8 5.34 0.19 -17.50
C ALA A 8 3.89 0.70 -17.50
N GLY A 9 2.97 -0.19 -17.12
CA GLY A 9 1.55 0.08 -17.01
C GLY A 9 1.30 1.23 -16.04
N LEU A 10 0.51 2.17 -16.51
CA LEU A 10 0.07 3.39 -15.86
C LEU A 10 -1.20 3.07 -15.06
N MET A 11 -1.33 3.48 -13.79
CA MET A 11 -2.61 3.99 -13.23
C MET A 11 -2.51 4.57 -11.80
N LEU A 12 -2.52 5.90 -11.72
CA LEU A 12 -3.44 6.78 -11.01
C LEU A 12 -3.82 6.42 -9.56
N VAL A 13 -3.18 7.10 -8.61
CA VAL A 13 -3.82 7.47 -7.34
C VAL A 13 -3.81 8.99 -7.21
N GLY A 14 -4.88 9.60 -7.71
CA GLY A 14 -5.15 11.02 -7.53
C GLY A 14 -5.39 11.35 -6.06
N LEU A 15 -4.49 12.14 -5.46
CA LEU A 15 -4.79 12.90 -4.25
C LEU A 15 -5.74 14.04 -4.60
N LEU A 16 -6.98 14.01 -4.09
CA LEU A 16 -7.79 15.22 -3.93
C LEU A 16 -8.54 15.21 -2.61
N VAL A 17 -8.15 16.14 -1.74
CA VAL A 17 -8.75 16.42 -0.44
C VAL A 17 -10.01 17.26 -0.65
N SER A 18 -11.19 16.74 -0.32
CA SER A 18 -12.35 17.55 0.08
C SER A 18 -13.40 16.71 0.81
N SER A 19 -13.84 17.23 1.94
CA SER A 19 -14.73 16.61 2.92
C SER A 19 -16.20 16.63 2.46
N ALA A 20 -16.68 15.52 1.91
CA ALA A 20 -18.06 15.03 2.00
C ALA A 20 -18.15 13.66 1.28
N VAL A 21 -18.33 12.58 2.05
CA VAL A 21 -18.58 11.21 1.54
C VAL A 21 -17.52 10.71 0.55
N TRP A 22 -16.35 10.34 1.07
CA TRP A 22 -15.31 9.71 0.26
C TRP A 22 -15.62 8.21 0.06
N SER A 23 -16.41 7.89 -0.96
CA SER A 23 -16.28 6.59 -1.64
C SER A 23 -14.94 6.63 -2.39
N GLY A 24 -13.96 5.85 -1.91
CA GLY A 24 -12.60 5.80 -2.47
C GLY A 24 -12.55 5.44 -3.96
N PRO A 25 -11.37 5.48 -4.60
CA PRO A 25 -11.19 5.44 -6.06
C PRO A 25 -11.56 4.12 -6.77
N TYR A 26 -12.14 3.15 -6.07
CA TYR A 26 -12.51 1.86 -6.64
C TYR A 26 -14.00 1.85 -6.99
N GLN A 27 -14.35 1.44 -8.21
CA GLN A 27 -15.74 1.12 -8.53
C GLN A 27 -16.20 -0.05 -7.64
N ASP A 28 -17.50 -0.16 -7.36
CA ASP A 28 -18.01 -1.20 -6.45
C ASP A 28 -17.63 -2.64 -6.87
N LYS A 29 -17.50 -2.87 -8.19
CA LYS A 29 -17.02 -4.16 -8.74
C LYS A 29 -15.56 -4.42 -8.39
N ASP A 30 -14.70 -3.41 -8.54
CA ASP A 30 -13.27 -3.53 -8.24
C ASP A 30 -13.06 -3.78 -6.74
N ARG A 31 -13.88 -3.15 -5.89
CA ARG A 31 -13.88 -3.44 -4.44
C ARG A 31 -14.33 -4.86 -4.15
N ALA A 32 -15.37 -5.36 -4.80
CA ALA A 32 -15.83 -6.73 -4.58
C ALA A 32 -14.78 -7.77 -5.00
N GLU A 33 -14.14 -7.57 -6.15
CA GLU A 33 -13.08 -8.46 -6.65
C GLU A 33 -11.85 -8.42 -5.74
N LEU A 34 -11.40 -7.22 -5.37
CA LEU A 34 -10.27 -7.04 -4.47
C LEU A 34 -10.57 -7.61 -3.07
N ALA A 35 -11.78 -7.43 -2.53
CA ALA A 35 -12.20 -8.03 -1.26
C ALA A 35 -12.08 -9.56 -1.30
N LYS A 36 -12.56 -10.18 -2.39
CA LYS A 36 -12.49 -11.62 -2.59
C LYS A 36 -11.05 -12.10 -2.70
N ALA A 37 -10.21 -11.39 -3.44
CA ALA A 37 -8.79 -11.72 -3.59
C ALA A 37 -8.04 -11.59 -2.26
N VAL A 38 -8.26 -10.50 -1.51
CA VAL A 38 -7.70 -10.29 -0.18
C VAL A 38 -8.17 -11.39 0.77
N ALA A 39 -9.44 -11.80 0.75
CA ALA A 39 -9.94 -12.90 1.56
C ALA A 39 -9.23 -14.23 1.28
N GLY A 40 -8.87 -14.49 0.01
CA GLY A 40 -8.12 -15.69 -0.41
C GLY A 40 -6.62 -15.63 -0.16
N ALA A 41 -6.04 -14.44 0.09
CA ALA A 41 -4.61 -14.28 0.33
C ALA A 41 -4.18 -14.94 1.65
N LYS A 42 -3.14 -15.78 1.62
CA LYS A 42 -2.57 -16.40 2.83
C LYS A 42 -1.66 -15.46 3.60
N VAL A 43 -1.04 -14.54 2.88
CA VAL A 43 -0.17 -13.51 3.43
C VAL A 43 -1.00 -12.27 3.72
N SER A 44 -0.76 -11.67 4.88
CA SER A 44 -1.35 -10.39 5.29
C SER A 44 -0.51 -9.21 4.83
N LEU A 45 -1.11 -8.02 4.82
CA LEU A 45 -0.40 -6.77 4.54
C LEU A 45 0.75 -6.52 5.55
N GLU A 46 0.56 -6.89 6.82
CA GLU A 46 1.60 -6.83 7.86
C GLU A 46 2.80 -7.75 7.57
N GLN A 47 2.54 -8.98 7.12
CA GLN A 47 3.60 -9.90 6.71
C GLN A 47 4.32 -9.40 5.46
N GLY A 48 3.61 -8.81 4.52
CA GLY A 48 4.19 -8.12 3.37
C GLY A 48 5.17 -7.02 3.76
N LEU A 49 4.75 -6.10 4.63
CA LEU A 49 5.62 -5.06 5.19
C LEU A 49 6.87 -5.65 5.87
N SER A 50 6.71 -6.75 6.61
CA SER A 50 7.83 -7.42 7.27
C SER A 50 8.80 -8.06 6.27
N ALA A 51 8.31 -8.71 5.22
CA ALA A 51 9.13 -9.35 4.21
C ALA A 51 9.94 -8.34 3.39
N SER A 52 9.32 -7.22 3.03
CA SER A 52 9.93 -6.16 2.22
C SER A 52 10.94 -5.31 2.98
N ALA A 53 10.96 -5.37 4.32
CA ALA A 53 11.89 -4.57 5.14
C ALA A 53 13.38 -4.84 4.84
N ARG A 54 13.71 -5.99 4.24
CA ARG A 54 15.08 -6.30 3.78
C ARG A 54 15.48 -5.49 2.54
N GLU A 55 14.50 -5.08 1.74
CA GLU A 55 14.71 -4.31 0.51
C GLU A 55 14.76 -2.79 0.76
N GLY A 56 14.31 -2.34 1.94
CA GLY A 56 14.40 -0.96 2.39
C GLY A 56 13.40 -0.67 3.51
N LYS A 57 13.36 0.57 4.01
CA LYS A 57 12.31 0.98 4.96
C LYS A 57 10.96 0.97 4.23
N PRO A 58 9.96 0.20 4.66
CA PRO A 58 8.63 0.26 4.05
C PRO A 58 8.00 1.63 4.24
N ILE A 59 7.50 2.21 3.15
CA ILE A 59 6.88 3.53 3.09
C ILE A 59 5.42 3.50 2.61
N SER A 60 4.94 2.40 2.04
CA SER A 60 3.52 2.11 1.88
C SER A 60 3.33 0.63 1.56
N ALA A 61 2.11 0.13 1.66
CA ALA A 61 1.76 -1.18 1.15
C ALA A 61 0.31 -1.23 0.68
N LYS A 62 0.02 -2.04 -0.34
CA LYS A 62 -1.33 -2.32 -0.80
C LYS A 62 -1.46 -3.70 -1.43
N PHE A 63 -2.65 -4.26 -1.31
CA PHE A 63 -3.17 -5.24 -2.24
C PHE A 63 -3.85 -4.52 -3.41
N GLU A 64 -3.58 -4.97 -4.63
CA GLU A 64 -4.22 -4.44 -5.82
C GLU A 64 -4.40 -5.53 -6.88
N ILE A 65 -5.25 -5.24 -7.87
CA ILE A 65 -5.39 -6.03 -9.08
C ILE A 65 -4.89 -5.14 -10.21
N GLU A 66 -3.71 -5.46 -10.73
CA GLU A 66 -3.08 -4.75 -11.83
C GLU A 66 -3.07 -5.68 -13.05
N GLU A 67 -3.61 -5.22 -14.18
CA GLU A 67 -3.73 -6.03 -15.41
C GLU A 67 -4.31 -7.44 -15.16
N SER A 68 -5.39 -7.51 -14.35
CA SER A 68 -6.04 -8.77 -13.93
C SER A 68 -5.18 -9.68 -13.04
N LYS A 69 -4.08 -9.18 -12.47
CA LYS A 69 -3.21 -9.91 -11.55
C LYS A 69 -3.31 -9.33 -10.15
N PHE A 70 -3.74 -10.17 -9.21
CA PHE A 70 -3.71 -9.84 -7.79
C PHE A 70 -2.27 -9.84 -7.26
N GLN A 71 -1.88 -8.76 -6.58
CA GLN A 71 -0.54 -8.64 -6.01
C GLN A 71 -0.54 -7.93 -4.65
N LEU A 72 0.49 -8.19 -3.87
CA LEU A 72 0.85 -7.39 -2.70
C LEU A 72 2.09 -6.57 -3.04
N SER A 73 1.91 -5.26 -3.15
CA SER A 73 2.95 -4.29 -3.44
C SER A 73 3.33 -3.53 -2.17
N VAL A 74 4.64 -3.34 -1.96
CA VAL A 74 5.20 -2.55 -0.86
C VAL A 74 6.23 -1.59 -1.42
N TYR A 75 6.02 -0.28 -1.25
CA TYR A 75 7.06 0.68 -1.58
C TYR A 75 8.07 0.74 -0.44
N THR A 76 9.35 0.78 -0.79
CA THR A 76 10.46 0.84 0.16
C THR A 76 11.42 1.96 -0.21
N ALA A 77 12.10 2.51 0.80
CA ALA A 77 13.11 3.54 0.64
C ALA A 77 14.48 3.11 1.22
N LYS A 78 15.56 3.41 0.49
CA LYS A 78 16.96 3.32 0.93
C LYS A 78 17.69 4.61 0.55
N GLY A 79 17.75 5.56 1.49
CA GLY A 79 18.13 6.94 1.16
C GLY A 79 17.15 7.53 0.15
N ASP A 80 17.67 8.10 -0.93
CA ASP A 80 16.86 8.71 -2.00
C ASP A 80 16.39 7.71 -3.08
N LYS A 81 16.66 6.42 -2.89
CA LYS A 81 16.25 5.36 -3.82
C LYS A 81 14.94 4.73 -3.34
N PHE A 82 14.00 4.59 -4.26
CA PHE A 82 12.70 3.96 -4.03
C PHE A 82 12.58 2.67 -4.82
N SER A 83 11.88 1.69 -4.27
CA SER A 83 11.59 0.44 -4.95
C SER A 83 10.22 -0.08 -4.60
N GLU A 84 9.52 -0.59 -5.61
CA GLU A 84 8.34 -1.42 -5.44
C GLU A 84 8.78 -2.86 -5.19
N VAL A 85 8.29 -3.45 -4.12
CA VAL A 85 8.57 -4.82 -3.72
C VAL A 85 7.28 -5.62 -3.83
N ILE A 86 7.23 -6.53 -4.79
CA ILE A 86 6.12 -7.45 -4.95
C ILE A 86 6.37 -8.69 -4.08
N VAL A 87 5.47 -8.95 -3.15
CA VAL A 87 5.52 -10.13 -2.27
C VAL A 87 4.53 -11.16 -2.78
N ASP A 88 4.96 -12.42 -2.81
CA ASP A 88 4.08 -13.55 -3.10
C ASP A 88 2.99 -13.64 -2.01
N HIS A 89 1.74 -13.34 -2.36
CA HIS A 89 0.60 -13.32 -1.44
C HIS A 89 0.19 -14.70 -0.90
N ASN A 90 0.81 -15.79 -1.37
CA ASN A 90 0.62 -17.15 -0.89
C ASN A 90 1.76 -17.65 0.00
N ARG A 91 3.00 -17.22 -0.27
CA ARG A 91 4.22 -17.74 0.38
C ARG A 91 4.90 -16.74 1.30
N GLY A 92 4.72 -15.45 1.08
CA GLY A 92 5.25 -14.38 1.93
C GLY A 92 6.70 -13.99 1.65
N ASN A 93 7.32 -14.55 0.61
CA ASN A 93 8.64 -14.14 0.15
C ASN A 93 8.53 -13.03 -0.91
N VAL A 94 9.55 -12.18 -0.99
CA VAL A 94 9.67 -11.22 -2.10
C VAL A 94 9.81 -12.00 -3.41
N ALA A 95 8.92 -11.71 -4.35
CA ALA A 95 8.91 -12.27 -5.69
C ALA A 95 9.64 -11.36 -6.69
N LYS A 96 9.55 -10.04 -6.51
CA LYS A 96 10.16 -9.04 -7.41
C LYS A 96 10.51 -7.77 -6.64
N THR A 97 11.54 -7.08 -7.12
CA THR A 97 11.89 -5.73 -6.65
C THR A 97 12.21 -4.87 -7.86
N GLU A 98 11.48 -3.78 -8.01
CA GLU A 98 11.60 -2.86 -9.16
C GLU A 98 11.95 -1.47 -8.69
N PRO A 99 12.97 -0.82 -9.28
CA PRO A 99 13.27 0.58 -8.99
C PRO A 99 12.11 1.49 -9.42
N ILE A 100 11.71 2.40 -8.53
CA ILE A 100 10.77 3.47 -8.86
C ILE A 100 11.60 4.69 -9.26
N THR A 101 11.75 4.93 -10.56
CA THR A 101 12.62 6.00 -11.10
C THR A 101 11.88 7.08 -11.89
N SER A 102 10.60 6.90 -12.17
CA SER A 102 9.79 7.78 -13.01
C SER A 102 8.29 7.54 -12.80
N GLY A 103 7.46 8.19 -13.61
CA GLY A 103 6.00 8.02 -13.54
C GLY A 103 5.37 8.66 -12.32
N GLU A 104 4.12 8.33 -12.06
CA GLU A 104 3.36 8.82 -10.89
C GLU A 104 3.84 8.19 -9.58
N ASP A 105 4.52 7.04 -9.65
CA ASP A 105 5.05 6.34 -8.48
C ASP A 105 6.21 7.07 -7.83
N LEU A 106 7.08 7.73 -8.61
CA LEU A 106 8.20 8.47 -8.03
C LEU A 106 7.76 9.62 -7.11
N PRO A 107 6.86 10.55 -7.52
CA PRO A 107 6.37 11.56 -6.61
C PRO A 107 5.56 10.98 -5.44
N ALA A 108 4.79 9.90 -5.65
CA ALA A 108 4.08 9.22 -4.55
C ALA A 108 5.04 8.62 -3.51
N ALA A 109 6.08 7.92 -3.95
CA ALA A 109 7.10 7.35 -3.07
C ALA A 109 7.87 8.44 -2.32
N LYS A 110 8.18 9.57 -2.97
CA LYS A 110 8.79 10.73 -2.30
C LYS A 110 7.90 11.28 -1.19
N ALA A 111 6.62 11.52 -1.46
CA ALA A 111 5.68 12.05 -0.47
C ALA A 111 5.49 11.08 0.71
N GLN A 112 5.36 9.78 0.43
CA GLN A 112 5.24 8.75 1.46
C GLN A 112 6.52 8.65 2.31
N SER A 113 7.69 8.74 1.67
CA SER A 113 8.98 8.76 2.37
C SER A 113 9.13 10.00 3.25
N GLU A 114 8.70 11.16 2.78
CA GLU A 114 8.71 12.41 3.57
C GLU A 114 7.82 12.26 4.81
N ALA A 115 6.60 11.74 4.67
CA ALA A 115 5.73 11.45 5.81
C ALA A 115 6.40 10.48 6.79
N MET A 116 7.00 9.40 6.27
CA MET A 116 7.70 8.43 7.09
C MET A 116 9.00 8.94 7.72
N SER A 117 9.58 10.03 7.22
CA SER A 117 10.74 10.68 7.85
C SER A 117 10.37 11.38 9.16
N LYS A 118 9.11 11.84 9.28
CA LYS A 118 8.58 12.47 10.51
C LYS A 118 7.92 11.47 11.46
N ALA A 119 7.57 10.29 10.96
CA ALA A 119 6.94 9.23 11.73
C ALA A 119 7.86 8.67 12.82
N LYS A 120 7.34 8.53 14.04
CA LYS A 120 7.95 7.80 15.16
C LYS A 120 7.55 6.33 15.18
N GLN A 121 6.42 5.98 14.56
CA GLN A 121 5.94 4.60 14.44
C GLN A 121 6.23 4.01 13.05
N SER A 122 6.52 2.70 13.02
CA SER A 122 6.59 1.96 11.75
C SER A 122 5.19 1.64 11.23
N LEU A 123 5.01 1.59 9.90
CA LEU A 123 3.73 1.20 9.30
C LEU A 123 3.23 -0.17 9.79
N ARG A 124 4.15 -1.13 10.01
CA ARG A 124 3.79 -2.45 10.55
C ARG A 124 3.20 -2.36 11.95
N ALA A 125 3.81 -1.57 12.84
CA ALA A 125 3.30 -1.39 14.20
C ALA A 125 1.96 -0.64 14.23
N THR A 126 1.83 0.39 13.39
CA THR A 126 0.57 1.13 13.21
C THR A 126 -0.53 0.21 12.69
N LEU A 127 -0.22 -0.65 11.71
CA LEU A 127 -1.19 -1.59 11.15
C LEU A 127 -1.67 -2.62 12.18
N ALA A 128 -0.74 -3.17 12.99
CA ALA A 128 -1.08 -4.06 14.10
C ALA A 128 -2.02 -3.40 15.12
N LYS A 129 -1.76 -2.13 15.46
CA LYS A 129 -2.63 -1.33 16.35
C LYS A 129 -4.03 -1.15 15.76
N VAL A 130 -4.12 -0.76 14.49
CA VAL A 130 -5.39 -0.57 13.79
C VAL A 130 -6.18 -1.88 13.77
N LEU A 131 -5.56 -3.00 13.39
CA LEU A 131 -6.25 -4.29 13.32
C LEU A 131 -6.72 -4.80 14.68
N LYS A 132 -5.96 -4.55 15.76
CA LYS A 132 -6.41 -4.86 17.13
C LYS A 132 -7.71 -4.14 17.51
N GLY A 133 -7.91 -2.92 17.03
CA GLY A 133 -9.15 -2.16 17.24
C GLY A 133 -10.28 -2.51 16.27
N ASN A 134 -10.02 -3.37 15.28
CA ASN A 134 -10.94 -3.68 14.19
C ASN A 134 -11.02 -5.21 13.94
N PRO A 135 -11.49 -5.99 14.94
CA PRO A 135 -11.55 -7.45 14.81
C PRO A 135 -12.42 -7.87 13.62
N GLY A 136 -11.99 -8.93 12.92
CA GLY A 136 -12.66 -9.45 11.72
C GLY A 136 -12.27 -8.74 10.41
N PHE A 137 -11.70 -7.54 10.47
CA PHE A 137 -11.20 -6.86 9.28
C PHE A 137 -9.82 -7.35 8.86
N ARG A 138 -9.58 -7.33 7.54
CA ARG A 138 -8.25 -7.45 6.93
C ARG A 138 -7.81 -6.10 6.38
N ALA A 139 -6.52 -5.81 6.46
CA ALA A 139 -5.95 -4.63 5.83
C ALA A 139 -5.75 -4.84 4.33
N VAL A 140 -6.23 -3.87 3.54
CA VAL A 140 -6.05 -3.80 2.09
C VAL A 140 -4.88 -2.89 1.74
N SER A 141 -4.79 -1.73 2.39
CA SER A 141 -3.71 -0.77 2.15
C SER A 141 -3.32 0.00 3.40
N ILE A 142 -2.10 0.53 3.39
CA ILE A 142 -1.62 1.53 4.34
C ILE A 142 -0.74 2.55 3.61
N PHE A 143 -1.16 3.81 3.63
CA PHE A 143 -0.46 4.93 3.01
C PHE A 143 -0.18 6.04 4.01
N PRO A 144 1.09 6.37 4.27
CA PRO A 144 1.43 7.55 5.05
C PRO A 144 1.32 8.82 4.19
N ALA A 145 0.83 9.88 4.79
CA ALA A 145 0.78 11.21 4.23
C ALA A 145 1.06 12.25 5.32
N LEU A 146 1.44 13.46 4.92
CA LEU A 146 1.45 14.61 5.82
C LEU A 146 0.07 15.26 5.83
N LYS A 147 -0.53 15.39 7.01
CA LYS A 147 -1.73 16.19 7.25
C LYS A 147 -1.39 17.30 8.22
N ASP A 148 -1.52 18.55 7.78
CA ASP A 148 -1.13 19.73 8.56
C ASP A 148 0.31 19.64 9.13
N GLY A 149 1.22 19.05 8.35
CA GLY A 149 2.62 18.83 8.75
C GLY A 149 2.89 17.61 9.63
N HIS A 150 1.86 16.91 10.10
CA HIS A 150 1.95 15.71 10.92
C HIS A 150 1.85 14.43 10.09
N PRO A 151 2.66 13.40 10.36
CA PRO A 151 2.58 12.13 9.65
C PRO A 151 1.37 11.31 10.12
N VAL A 152 0.50 10.93 9.18
CA VAL A 152 -0.71 10.13 9.41
C VAL A 152 -0.72 8.98 8.41
N ALA A 153 -1.09 7.78 8.85
CA ALA A 153 -1.34 6.64 7.99
C ALA A 153 -2.84 6.48 7.75
N GLU A 154 -3.24 6.43 6.47
CA GLU A 154 -4.56 5.95 6.06
C GLU A 154 -4.51 4.45 5.86
N VAL A 155 -5.35 3.72 6.61
CA VAL A 155 -5.44 2.26 6.53
C VAL A 155 -6.82 1.88 6.01
N THR A 156 -6.87 1.30 4.81
CA THR A 156 -8.12 0.74 4.27
C THR A 156 -8.29 -0.70 4.73
N LEU A 157 -9.46 -1.00 5.28
CA LEU A 157 -9.83 -2.27 5.86
C LEU A 157 -11.03 -2.88 5.12
N VAL A 158 -11.08 -4.20 5.03
CA VAL A 158 -12.18 -4.97 4.44
C VAL A 158 -12.63 -6.13 5.32
N MET A 159 -13.95 -6.36 5.39
CA MET A 159 -14.57 -7.55 5.99
C MET A 159 -15.80 -7.91 5.15
N GLY A 160 -15.67 -8.92 4.27
CA GLY A 160 -16.71 -9.20 3.28
C GLY A 160 -16.87 -8.02 2.31
N ASP A 161 -18.08 -7.46 2.24
CA ASP A 161 -18.43 -6.27 1.47
C ASP A 161 -18.26 -4.95 2.26
N GLN A 162 -17.99 -5.04 3.56
CA GLN A 162 -17.79 -3.88 4.41
C GLN A 162 -16.38 -3.35 4.27
N TRP A 163 -16.24 -2.07 3.94
CA TRP A 163 -14.95 -1.40 3.94
C TRP A 163 -14.99 -0.13 4.76
N LYS A 164 -13.82 0.23 5.28
CA LYS A 164 -13.61 1.51 5.95
C LYS A 164 -12.16 1.94 5.85
N THR A 165 -11.94 3.22 6.06
CA THR A 165 -10.59 3.77 6.20
C THR A 165 -10.43 4.29 7.62
N VAL A 166 -9.31 3.96 8.24
CA VAL A 166 -8.90 4.44 9.55
C VAL A 166 -7.68 5.33 9.37
N SER A 167 -7.75 6.56 9.85
CA SER A 167 -6.60 7.47 9.92
C SER A 167 -5.91 7.32 11.28
N GLU A 168 -4.63 6.97 11.30
CA GLU A 168 -3.86 6.76 12.53
C GLU A 168 -2.60 7.64 12.52
N LYS A 169 -2.33 8.34 13.63
CA LYS A 169 -1.12 9.17 13.74
C LYS A 169 0.13 8.29 13.74
N LEU A 170 1.22 8.85 13.23
CA LEU A 170 2.52 8.18 13.20
C LEU A 170 3.55 8.85 14.13
N ASP A 171 3.23 9.97 14.77
CA ASP A 171 4.12 10.77 15.65
C ASP A 171 3.79 10.68 17.16
#